data_AF-A0A2T2VK10-F1
#
_entry.id   AF-A0A2T2VK10-F1
#
_cell.length_a   1.000
_cell.length_b   1.000
_cell.length_c   1.000
_cell.angle_alpha   90.00
_cell.angle_beta   90.00
_cell.angle_gamma   90.00
#
_symmetry.space_group_name_H-M   'P 1'
#
loop_
_entity.id
_entity.type
_entity.pdbx_description
1 polymer ?
#
loop_
_entity_poly.entity_id
_entity_poly.type
_entity_poly.pdbx_seq_one_letter_code
_entity_poly.pdbx_strand_id
1 'polypeptide(L)'
;EGKSKPTLRQLEEFARKVHVPLGYLFLEEPPKEEVPIPFFRTSSRQGDKVSLNVYDTILLLQRRQEWLSEYLKEKGYDRIPFVDKYNQNTGYKKIVGDIRDILQLPEEWADAFQTWEEALKHLTTQIEEAGIVVTFNSVVGNNNKRKIKVDECRGFVLVDEYAPFMFINNDDVKAAQM
;
A
#
# COMPACT_ATOMS: atom_id res chain seq x y z
N GLU A 1 -31.82 -26.39 3.83
CA GLU A 1 -32.94 -25.50 3.44
C GLU A 1 -32.99 -24.27 4.35
N GLY A 2 -33.05 -23.08 3.75
CA GLY A 2 -33.17 -21.80 4.46
C GLY A 2 -34.61 -21.57 4.94
N LYS A 3 -34.91 -22.00 6.16
CA LYS A 3 -36.27 -21.98 6.74
C LYS A 3 -36.78 -20.59 7.16
N SER A 4 -35.94 -19.55 7.13
CA SER A 4 -36.33 -18.17 7.40
C SER A 4 -35.36 -17.19 6.73
N LYS A 5 -35.88 -16.09 6.17
CA LYS A 5 -35.02 -14.98 5.72
C LYS A 5 -34.39 -14.29 6.93
N PRO A 6 -33.11 -13.92 6.88
CA PRO A 6 -32.47 -13.17 7.96
C PRO A 6 -33.18 -11.82 8.14
N THR A 7 -33.27 -11.36 9.38
CA THR A 7 -33.77 -10.01 9.70
C THR A 7 -32.77 -8.94 9.26
N LEU A 8 -33.21 -7.69 9.14
CA LEU A 8 -32.31 -6.56 8.83
C LEU A 8 -31.15 -6.49 9.82
N ARG A 9 -31.43 -6.68 11.12
CA ARG A 9 -30.41 -6.71 12.17
C ARG A 9 -29.41 -7.86 12.01
N GLN A 10 -29.86 -9.04 11.59
CA GLN A 10 -28.98 -10.18 11.31
C GLN A 10 -28.09 -9.92 10.07
N LEU A 11 -28.65 -9.27 9.04
CA LEU A 11 -27.90 -8.84 7.86
C LEU A 11 -26.87 -7.77 8.20
N GLU A 12 -27.21 -6.77 9.03
CA GLU A 12 -26.28 -5.76 9.53
C GLU A 12 -25.13 -6.40 10.34
N GLU A 13 -25.47 -7.32 11.25
CA GLU A 13 -24.46 -8.04 12.03
C GLU A 13 -23.55 -8.90 11.16
N PHE A 14 -24.11 -9.54 10.13
CA PHE A 14 -23.37 -10.34 9.17
C PHE A 14 -22.45 -9.46 8.31
N ALA A 15 -22.98 -8.40 7.69
CA ALA A 15 -22.25 -7.43 6.88
C ALA A 15 -21.04 -6.88 7.65
N ARG A 16 -21.25 -6.50 8.92
CA ARG A 16 -20.18 -6.03 9.81
C ARG A 16 -19.12 -7.08 10.10
N LYS A 17 -19.52 -8.36 10.26
CA LYS A 17 -18.59 -9.48 10.51
C LYS A 17 -17.74 -9.85 9.30
N VAL A 18 -18.32 -9.75 8.10
CA VAL A 18 -17.62 -10.08 6.85
C VAL A 18 -17.03 -8.85 6.15
N HIS A 19 -17.18 -7.67 6.77
CA HIS A 19 -16.63 -6.38 6.32
C HIS A 19 -17.12 -5.88 4.95
N VAL A 20 -18.31 -6.28 4.51
CA VAL A 20 -18.92 -5.78 3.27
C VAL A 20 -19.99 -4.72 3.57
N PRO A 21 -20.23 -3.76 2.67
CA PRO A 21 -21.37 -2.86 2.80
C PRO A 21 -22.69 -3.63 2.88
N LEU A 22 -23.61 -3.21 3.75
CA LEU A 22 -24.91 -3.87 3.90
C LEU A 22 -25.65 -3.99 2.55
N GLY A 23 -25.54 -2.96 1.70
CA GLY A 23 -26.13 -2.94 0.36
C GLY A 23 -25.66 -4.07 -0.55
N TYR A 24 -24.45 -4.61 -0.35
CA TYR A 24 -23.93 -5.72 -1.16
C TYR A 24 -24.74 -7.00 -0.95
N LEU A 25 -25.33 -7.18 0.23
CA LEU A 25 -26.16 -8.36 0.53
C LEU A 25 -27.52 -8.35 -0.19
N PHE A 26 -27.87 -7.23 -0.83
CA PHE A 26 -29.11 -7.06 -1.60
C PHE A 26 -28.86 -7.07 -3.12
N LEU A 27 -27.62 -7.20 -3.56
CA LEU A 27 -27.29 -7.35 -4.99
C LEU A 27 -27.55 -8.80 -5.43
N GLU A 28 -28.03 -8.99 -6.67
CA GLU A 28 -28.24 -10.31 -7.25
C GLU A 28 -26.92 -11.08 -7.40
N GLU A 29 -25.85 -10.36 -7.76
CA GLU A 29 -24.48 -10.87 -7.83
C GLU A 29 -23.53 -9.90 -7.11
N PRO A 30 -22.47 -10.40 -6.46
CA PRO A 30 -21.43 -9.55 -5.90
C PRO A 30 -20.83 -8.62 -6.97
N PRO A 31 -20.53 -7.35 -6.65
CA PRO A 31 -19.90 -6.47 -7.61
C PRO A 31 -18.51 -7.01 -7.98
N LYS A 32 -18.12 -6.80 -9.23
CA LYS A 32 -16.76 -7.10 -9.69
C LYS A 32 -15.85 -5.96 -9.26
N GLU A 33 -15.07 -6.21 -8.22
CA GLU A 33 -14.06 -5.28 -7.74
C GLU A 33 -12.80 -5.42 -8.60
N GLU A 34 -12.47 -4.40 -9.39
CA GLU A 34 -11.17 -4.30 -10.06
C GLU A 34 -10.18 -3.68 -9.08
N VAL A 35 -9.06 -4.37 -8.81
CA VAL A 35 -7.97 -3.80 -8.01
C VAL A 35 -6.93 -3.23 -8.97
N PRO A 36 -6.79 -1.90 -9.08
CA PRO A 36 -5.97 -1.29 -10.12
C PRO A 36 -4.51 -1.16 -9.69
N ILE A 37 -3.92 -2.19 -9.05
CA ILE A 37 -2.54 -2.10 -8.53
C ILE A 37 -1.68 -3.28 -8.99
N PRO A 38 -0.64 -3.03 -9.80
CA PRO A 38 0.22 -4.07 -10.35
C PRO A 38 1.35 -4.53 -9.42
N PHE A 39 1.58 -3.89 -8.26
CA PHE A 39 2.79 -4.11 -7.46
C PHE A 39 2.48 -4.51 -6.00
N PHE A 40 2.22 -5.80 -5.79
CA PHE A 40 2.29 -6.42 -4.46
C PHE A 40 3.64 -7.10 -4.26
N ARG A 41 4.26 -6.91 -3.09
CA ARG A 41 5.35 -7.80 -2.63
C ARG A 41 4.70 -9.01 -1.95
N THR A 42 4.25 -10.02 -2.72
CA THR A 42 3.63 -11.25 -2.18
C THR A 42 4.48 -12.50 -2.45
N SER A 43 4.41 -13.45 -1.52
CA SER A 43 5.12 -14.74 -1.60
C SER A 43 4.41 -15.77 -2.49
N SER A 44 3.13 -15.56 -2.81
CA SER A 44 2.29 -16.48 -3.58
C SER A 44 2.03 -15.97 -5.00
N ARG A 45 2.29 -16.82 -6.00
CA ARG A 45 1.99 -16.59 -7.44
C ARG A 45 0.49 -16.71 -7.78
N GLN A 46 -0.42 -16.45 -6.86
CA GLN A 46 -1.86 -16.52 -7.14
C GLN A 46 -2.44 -15.13 -7.31
N GLY A 47 -2.38 -14.67 -8.57
CA GLY A 47 -3.22 -13.59 -9.05
C GLY A 47 -4.70 -13.89 -8.79
N ASP A 48 -5.41 -12.79 -8.49
CA ASP A 48 -6.82 -12.53 -8.76
C ASP A 48 -7.70 -12.22 -7.56
N LYS A 49 -7.28 -12.48 -6.31
CA LYS A 49 -8.05 -12.04 -5.13
C LYS A 49 -7.18 -11.46 -4.04
N VAL A 50 -7.06 -10.14 -4.08
CA VAL A 50 -6.61 -9.33 -2.95
C VAL A 50 -7.59 -9.54 -1.80
N SER A 51 -7.11 -9.78 -0.58
CA SER A 51 -8.01 -9.94 0.56
C SER A 51 -8.78 -8.64 0.80
N LEU A 52 -10.01 -8.73 1.31
CA LEU A 52 -10.84 -7.56 1.60
C LEU A 52 -10.13 -6.56 2.53
N ASN A 53 -9.27 -7.06 3.43
CA ASN A 53 -8.47 -6.20 4.31
C ASN A 53 -7.40 -5.41 3.54
N VAL A 54 -6.72 -6.07 2.60
CA VAL A 54 -5.73 -5.40 1.75
C VAL A 54 -6.42 -4.43 0.80
N TYR A 55 -7.56 -4.81 0.23
CA TYR A 55 -8.37 -3.95 -0.65
C TYR A 55 -8.87 -2.69 0.06
N ASP A 56 -9.45 -2.82 1.25
CA ASP A 56 -9.89 -1.65 2.03
C ASP A 56 -8.73 -0.73 2.40
N THR A 57 -7.55 -1.29 2.66
CA THR A 57 -6.32 -0.53 2.93
C THR A 57 -5.88 0.24 1.68
N ILE A 58 -5.93 -0.38 0.51
CA ILE A 58 -5.67 0.25 -0.78
C ILE A 58 -6.62 1.43 -1.00
N LEU A 59 -7.93 1.23 -0.89
CA LEU A 59 -8.92 2.27 -1.09
C LEU A 59 -8.74 3.43 -0.09
N LEU A 60 -8.36 3.11 1.14
CA LEU A 60 -8.06 4.12 2.15
C LEU A 60 -6.86 4.98 1.76
N LEU A 61 -5.76 4.36 1.29
CA LEU A 61 -4.57 5.10 0.89
C LEU A 61 -4.76 5.84 -0.44
N GLN A 62 -5.51 5.29 -1.40
CA GLN A 62 -5.86 5.97 -2.64
C GLN A 62 -6.60 7.27 -2.37
N ARG A 63 -7.64 7.25 -1.51
CA ARG A 63 -8.35 8.49 -1.12
C ARG A 63 -7.44 9.55 -0.48
N ARG A 64 -6.44 9.11 0.30
CA ARG A 64 -5.45 10.02 0.92
C ARG A 64 -4.48 10.57 -0.10
N GLN A 65 -4.03 9.74 -1.04
CA GLN A 65 -3.18 10.12 -2.15
C GLN A 65 -3.89 11.12 -3.06
N GLU A 66 -5.14 10.86 -3.46
CA GLU A 66 -5.94 11.77 -4.30
C GLU A 66 -6.04 13.15 -3.64
N TRP A 67 -6.45 13.19 -2.37
CA TRP A 67 -6.54 14.45 -1.62
C TRP A 67 -5.20 15.19 -1.54
N LEU A 68 -4.09 14.48 -1.25
CA LEU A 68 -2.77 15.10 -1.13
C LEU A 68 -2.24 15.57 -2.50
N SER A 69 -2.45 14.78 -3.55
CA SER A 69 -2.08 15.11 -4.93
C SER A 69 -2.81 16.37 -5.40
N GLU A 70 -4.12 16.47 -5.17
CA GLU A 70 -4.91 17.67 -5.46
C GLU A 70 -4.41 18.87 -4.66
N TYR A 71 -4.17 18.70 -3.35
CA TYR A 71 -3.65 19.76 -2.51
C TYR A 71 -2.29 20.30 -3.00
N LEU A 72 -1.34 19.42 -3.34
CA LEU A 72 -0.03 19.82 -3.85
C LEU A 72 -0.14 20.54 -5.20
N LYS A 73 -1.02 20.08 -6.09
CA LYS A 73 -1.33 20.75 -7.36
C LYS A 73 -1.88 22.16 -7.15
N GLU A 74 -2.86 22.31 -6.25
CA GLU A 74 -3.46 23.61 -5.92
C GLU A 74 -2.46 24.60 -5.32
N LYS A 75 -1.47 24.10 -4.57
CA LYS A 75 -0.39 24.90 -4.00
C LYS A 75 0.74 25.22 -4.98
N GLY A 76 0.69 24.67 -6.19
CA GLY A 76 1.68 24.92 -7.24
C GLY A 76 3.02 24.20 -7.02
N TYR A 77 3.02 23.06 -6.32
CA TYR A 77 4.20 22.21 -6.25
C TYR A 77 4.48 21.54 -7.60
N ASP A 78 5.76 21.32 -7.90
CA ASP A 78 6.19 20.62 -9.10
C ASP A 78 5.95 19.10 -9.00
N ARG A 79 5.90 18.45 -10.16
CA ARG A 79 5.84 16.99 -10.24
C ARG A 79 7.15 16.37 -9.76
N ILE A 80 7.03 15.19 -9.19
CA ILE A 80 8.18 14.38 -8.78
C ILE A 80 8.90 13.85 -10.03
N PRO A 81 10.19 14.19 -10.22
CA PRO A 81 10.87 14.04 -11.51
C PRO A 81 11.24 12.59 -11.86
N PHE A 82 11.15 11.67 -10.91
CA PHE A 82 11.51 10.25 -11.13
C PHE A 82 10.30 9.37 -11.43
N VAL A 83 9.07 9.85 -11.24
CA VAL A 83 7.87 9.13 -11.64
C VAL A 83 7.83 9.06 -13.17
N ASP A 84 7.59 7.87 -13.73
CA ASP A 84 7.59 7.58 -15.18
C ASP A 84 8.88 7.91 -15.95
N LYS A 85 10.02 8.05 -15.25
CA LYS A 85 11.31 8.41 -15.85
C LYS A 85 11.93 7.35 -16.76
N TYR A 86 11.63 6.07 -16.53
CA TYR A 86 12.29 4.93 -17.20
C TYR A 86 11.30 3.99 -17.89
N ASN A 87 11.81 3.29 -18.90
CA ASN A 87 11.08 2.27 -19.65
C ASN A 87 11.82 0.93 -19.63
N GLN A 88 11.19 -0.12 -20.18
CA GLN A 88 11.73 -1.49 -20.19
C GLN A 88 13.09 -1.65 -20.91
N ASN A 89 13.49 -0.69 -21.73
CA ASN A 89 14.78 -0.72 -22.44
C ASN A 89 15.91 -0.07 -21.63
N THR A 90 15.62 0.49 -20.45
CA THR A 90 16.64 1.10 -19.59
C THR A 90 17.38 0.02 -18.81
N GLY A 91 18.70 -0.03 -18.95
CA GLY A 91 19.53 -0.98 -18.21
C GLY A 91 19.43 -0.80 -16.69
N TYR A 92 19.26 -1.90 -15.95
CA TYR A 92 19.06 -1.89 -14.50
C TYR A 92 20.14 -1.12 -13.72
N LYS A 93 21.40 -1.15 -14.15
CA LYS A 93 22.50 -0.40 -13.49
C LYS A 93 22.25 1.11 -13.47
N LYS A 94 21.67 1.66 -14.54
CA LYS A 94 21.33 3.09 -14.63
C LYS A 94 20.19 3.43 -13.66
N ILE A 95 19.18 2.57 -13.59
CA ILE A 95 18.04 2.74 -12.68
C ILE A 95 18.52 2.68 -11.22
N VAL A 96 19.38 1.72 -10.88
CA VAL A 96 19.94 1.59 -9.52
C VAL A 96 20.79 2.80 -9.15
N GLY A 97 21.62 3.31 -10.08
CA GLY A 97 22.38 4.53 -9.85
C GLY A 97 21.48 5.73 -9.55
N ASP A 98 20.43 5.91 -10.35
CA ASP A 98 19.49 7.01 -10.17
C ASP A 98 18.69 6.93 -8.86
N ILE A 99 18.26 5.72 -8.46
CA ILE A 99 17.61 5.51 -7.16
C ILE A 99 18.54 5.94 -6.02
N ARG A 100 19.82 5.59 -6.09
CA ARG A 100 20.80 6.00 -5.08
C ARG A 100 21.03 7.50 -5.07
N ASP A 101 21.10 8.13 -6.24
CA ASP A 101 21.28 9.58 -6.36
C ASP A 101 20.06 10.34 -5.81
N ILE A 102 18.84 9.87 -6.10
CA ILE A 102 17.59 10.44 -5.60
C ILE A 102 17.49 10.30 -4.08
N LEU A 103 17.76 9.10 -3.56
CA LEU A 103 17.67 8.82 -2.13
C LEU A 103 18.91 9.33 -1.36
N GLN A 104 19.95 9.80 -2.04
CA GLN A 104 21.24 10.17 -1.47
C GLN A 104 21.87 9.05 -0.61
N LEU A 105 21.72 7.80 -1.07
CA LEU A 105 22.19 6.62 -0.36
C LEU A 105 23.46 6.05 -1.02
N PRO A 106 24.66 6.25 -0.44
CA PRO A 106 25.89 5.62 -0.92
C PRO A 106 25.84 4.10 -0.77
N GLU A 107 26.70 3.35 -1.48
CA GLU A 107 26.59 1.88 -1.53
C GLU A 107 26.68 1.17 -0.17
N GLU A 108 27.45 1.72 0.77
CA GLU A 108 27.68 1.18 2.12
C GLU A 108 26.91 1.99 3.21
N TRP A 109 25.82 2.67 2.85
CA TRP A 109 25.06 3.52 3.78
C TRP A 109 24.60 2.78 5.04
N ALA A 110 24.28 1.49 4.91
CA ALA A 110 23.75 0.68 6.00
C ALA A 110 24.82 0.36 7.07
N ASP A 111 26.10 0.34 6.69
CA ASP A 111 27.22 0.01 7.59
C ASP A 111 27.46 1.11 8.64
N ALA A 112 26.90 2.31 8.41
CA ALA A 112 26.93 3.40 9.37
C ALA A 112 26.04 3.16 10.61
N PHE A 113 25.14 2.17 10.58
CA PHE A 113 24.15 1.93 11.63
C PHE A 113 24.44 0.64 12.40
N GLN A 114 24.27 0.69 13.72
CA GLN A 114 24.52 -0.46 14.59
C GLN A 114 23.35 -1.45 14.59
N THR A 115 22.15 -0.97 14.23
CA THR A 115 20.93 -1.77 14.24
C THR A 115 20.14 -1.62 12.94
N TRP A 116 19.45 -2.69 12.56
CA TRP A 116 18.51 -2.69 11.43
C TRP A 116 17.38 -1.67 11.60
N GLU A 117 17.02 -1.33 12.84
CA GLU A 117 15.97 -0.37 13.17
C GLU A 117 16.40 1.05 12.81
N GLU A 118 17.64 1.41 13.14
CA GLU A 118 18.21 2.71 12.79
C GLU A 118 18.42 2.83 11.28
N ALA A 119 18.91 1.76 10.63
CA ALA A 119 19.05 1.70 9.17
C ALA A 119 17.70 1.86 8.46
N LEU A 120 16.67 1.12 8.89
CA LEU A 120 15.32 1.22 8.31
C LEU A 120 14.72 2.62 8.50
N LYS A 121 14.93 3.22 9.68
CA LYS A 121 14.48 4.59 9.94
C LYS A 121 15.16 5.58 9.01
N HIS A 122 16.48 5.46 8.83
CA HIS A 122 17.23 6.33 7.91
C HIS A 122 16.75 6.16 6.47
N LEU A 123 16.60 4.92 6.00
CA LEU A 123 16.06 4.63 4.67
C LEU A 123 14.68 5.25 4.47
N THR A 124 13.80 5.10 5.47
CA THR A 124 12.46 5.70 5.44
C THR A 124 12.54 7.21 5.31
N THR A 125 13.40 7.87 6.09
CA THR A 125 13.61 9.32 6.00
C THR A 125 14.09 9.74 4.62
N GLN A 126 15.07 9.04 4.03
CA GLN A 126 15.54 9.36 2.68
C GLN A 126 14.43 9.19 1.61
N ILE A 127 13.58 8.17 1.75
CA ILE A 127 12.43 7.94 0.86
C ILE A 127 11.38 9.06 1.01
N GLU A 128 11.09 9.48 2.25
CA GLU A 128 10.16 10.58 2.53
C GLU A 128 10.69 11.93 2.03
N GLU A 129 11.99 12.20 2.19
CA GLU A 129 12.65 13.40 1.66
C GLU A 129 12.63 13.44 0.12
N ALA A 130 12.63 12.29 -0.55
CA ALA A 130 12.44 12.19 -1.99
C ALA A 130 10.98 12.45 -2.44
N GLY A 131 10.04 12.67 -1.52
CA GLY A 131 8.64 12.99 -1.81
C GLY A 131 7.71 11.78 -1.84
N ILE A 132 8.13 10.61 -1.35
CA ILE A 132 7.28 9.42 -1.26
C ILE A 132 6.70 9.31 0.16
N VAL A 133 5.38 9.23 0.27
CA VAL A 133 4.72 9.03 1.57
C VAL A 133 4.82 7.58 2.00
N VAL A 134 5.54 7.29 3.10
CA VAL A 134 5.67 5.93 3.64
C VAL A 134 4.66 5.70 4.77
N THR A 135 3.98 4.57 4.76
CA THR A 135 3.03 4.17 5.80
C THR A 135 3.33 2.77 6.30
N PHE A 136 3.60 2.65 7.60
CA PHE A 136 3.75 1.38 8.30
C PHE A 136 2.46 1.01 9.02
N ASN A 137 1.82 -0.10 8.65
CA ASN A 137 0.62 -0.58 9.35
C ASN A 137 0.39 -2.07 9.12
N SER A 138 -0.19 -2.77 10.09
CA SER A 138 -0.59 -4.19 9.96
C SER A 138 -2.09 -4.42 10.12
N VAL A 139 -2.87 -3.33 10.19
CA VAL A 139 -4.31 -3.39 10.36
C VAL A 139 -5.03 -2.45 9.41
N VAL A 140 -6.29 -2.76 9.11
CA VAL A 140 -7.12 -1.92 8.25
C VAL A 140 -7.55 -0.66 9.00
N GLY A 141 -7.06 0.50 8.54
CA GLY A 141 -7.30 1.78 9.22
C GLY A 141 -6.77 1.73 10.66
N ASN A 142 -7.67 1.90 11.63
CA ASN A 142 -7.36 1.85 13.07
C ASN A 142 -7.98 0.62 13.77
N ASN A 143 -8.40 -0.40 13.01
CA ASN A 143 -9.11 -1.55 13.56
C ASN A 143 -8.16 -2.71 13.87
N ASN A 144 -7.72 -2.80 15.14
CA ASN A 144 -6.77 -3.83 15.59
C ASN A 144 -7.24 -5.29 15.42
N LYS A 145 -8.53 -5.51 15.14
CA LYS A 145 -9.09 -6.84 14.87
C LYS A 145 -8.99 -7.23 13.39
N ARG A 146 -8.88 -6.25 12.49
CA ARG A 146 -8.74 -6.47 11.04
C ARG A 146 -7.27 -6.47 10.64
N LYS A 147 -6.61 -7.59 10.90
CA LYS A 147 -5.19 -7.79 10.57
C LYS A 147 -4.98 -7.95 9.07
N ILE A 148 -3.92 -7.33 8.57
CA ILE A 148 -3.37 -7.52 7.23
C ILE A 148 -2.25 -8.53 7.39
N LYS A 149 -2.48 -9.77 6.97
CA LYS A 149 -1.48 -10.80 7.17
C LYS A 149 -0.32 -10.61 6.19
N VAL A 150 0.89 -10.95 6.64
CA VAL A 150 2.13 -10.81 5.85
C VAL A 150 2.12 -11.67 4.59
N ASP A 151 1.46 -12.84 4.62
CA ASP A 151 1.27 -13.71 3.46
C ASP A 151 0.29 -13.13 2.43
N GLU A 152 -0.66 -12.31 2.87
CA GLU A 152 -1.62 -11.61 2.02
C GLU A 152 -1.03 -10.32 1.41
N CYS A 153 -0.24 -9.56 2.19
CA CYS A 153 0.42 -8.36 1.72
C CYS A 153 1.59 -7.95 2.63
N ARG A 154 2.80 -7.90 2.07
CA ARG A 154 3.99 -7.34 2.75
C ARG A 154 4.13 -5.84 2.49
N GLY A 155 3.67 -5.37 1.34
CA GLY A 155 3.75 -3.98 0.93
C GLY A 155 3.21 -3.77 -0.48
N PHE A 156 2.87 -2.52 -0.78
CA PHE A 156 2.46 -2.08 -2.11
C PHE A 156 2.80 -0.59 -2.32
N VAL A 157 2.81 -0.16 -3.57
CA VAL A 157 3.04 1.24 -3.95
C VAL A 157 1.86 1.75 -4.78
N LEU A 158 1.41 2.96 -4.46
CA LEU A 158 0.49 3.74 -5.29
C LEU A 158 1.29 4.81 -6.01
N VAL A 159 1.31 4.76 -7.34
CA VAL A 159 2.06 5.69 -8.17
C VAL A 159 1.20 6.92 -8.46
N ASP A 160 1.75 8.11 -8.18
CA ASP A 160 1.17 9.40 -8.54
C ASP A 160 2.31 10.41 -8.79
N GLU A 161 2.14 11.34 -9.72
CA GLU A 161 3.18 12.30 -10.09
C GLU A 161 3.46 13.35 -9.00
N TYR A 162 2.60 13.49 -7.99
CA TYR A 162 2.70 14.51 -6.94
C TYR A 162 2.81 13.91 -5.54
N ALA A 163 2.12 12.79 -5.30
CA ALA A 163 2.06 12.14 -3.99
C ALA A 163 2.12 10.61 -4.10
N PRO A 164 3.27 9.99 -4.46
CA PRO A 164 3.45 8.55 -4.38
C PRO A 164 3.27 8.05 -2.94
N PHE A 165 2.59 6.93 -2.76
CA PHE A 165 2.43 6.28 -1.44
C PHE A 165 3.10 4.90 -1.45
N MET A 166 3.83 4.59 -0.38
CA MET A 166 4.39 3.29 -0.11
C MET A 166 3.79 2.73 1.19
N PHE A 167 3.14 1.58 1.10
CA PHE A 167 2.63 0.85 2.25
C PHE A 167 3.58 -0.29 2.62
N ILE A 168 3.91 -0.41 3.90
CA ILE A 168 4.74 -1.48 4.45
C ILE A 168 3.99 -2.14 5.61
N ASN A 169 3.90 -3.47 5.57
CA ASN A 169 3.32 -4.24 6.66
C ASN A 169 4.31 -4.37 7.82
N ASN A 170 4.01 -3.74 8.95
CA ASN A 170 4.91 -3.75 10.11
C ASN A 170 4.86 -5.05 10.94
N ASP A 171 3.94 -5.99 10.64
CA ASP A 171 3.97 -7.35 11.19
C ASP A 171 4.98 -8.24 10.42
N ASP A 172 5.56 -7.79 9.29
CA ASP A 172 6.67 -8.49 8.62
C ASP A 172 7.97 -8.32 9.42
N VAL A 173 8.90 -9.28 9.29
CA VAL A 173 10.20 -9.19 9.97
C VAL A 173 10.95 -7.94 9.49
N LYS A 174 11.61 -7.20 10.40
CA LYS A 174 12.29 -5.93 10.05
C LYS A 174 13.30 -6.07 8.91
N ALA A 175 13.97 -7.23 8.82
CA ALA A 175 14.88 -7.55 7.70
C ALA A 175 14.17 -7.69 6.34
N ALA A 176 12.88 -8.03 6.31
CA ALA A 176 12.07 -8.09 5.09
C ALA A 176 11.39 -6.75 4.75
N GLN A 177 11.41 -5.79 5.69
CA GLN A 177 10.97 -4.40 5.46
C GLN A 177 12.07 -3.54 4.81
N MET A 178 13.35 -3.95 4.93
CA MET A 178 14.45 -3.51 4.05
C MET A 178 14.25 -4.08 2.63
#